data_AF-A0A0D8X8F4-F1
#
_entry.id   AF-A0A0D8X8F4-F1
#
_cell.length_a   1.000
_cell.length_b   1.000
_cell.length_c   1.000
_cell.angle_alpha   90.00
_cell.angle_beta   90.00
_cell.angle_gamma   90.00
#
_symmetry.space_group_name_H-M   'P 1'
#
loop_
_entity.id
_entity.type
_entity.pdbx_description
1 polymer ?
#
loop_
_entity_poly.entity_id
_entity_poly.type
_entity_poly.pdbx_seq_one_letter_code
_entity_poly.pdbx_strand_id
1 'polypeptide(L)'
;MYTKQWLFSVVSYVKCSRMNMHNRSSVPRVVDDREKSKAFPTDAGYLYRYHRPGVDALPRIPGCRVPVARPSYRVRDAWRESQARFGQNDYIDLLGDGQLHPALLQYHTPKWLRGFPGQHRANELVKLIHYRNLYAEKLKQNSPRRWHELCKRIKYLLIHHNYDKQDELRGERNLGLWDEEPDYFYKDKSRRSYMDLV
;
A
#
# COMPACT_ATOMS: atom_id res chain seq x y z
N MET A 1 -32.31 51.89 53.49
CA MET A 1 -32.84 51.07 52.38
C MET A 1 -31.77 50.96 51.30
N TYR A 2 -31.43 49.73 50.89
CA TYR A 2 -30.92 49.26 49.57
C TYR A 2 -29.73 50.03 48.90
N THR A 3 -28.65 49.43 48.36
CA THR A 3 -28.35 48.03 48.00
C THR A 3 -26.87 47.88 47.66
N LYS A 4 -26.30 46.69 47.92
CA LYS A 4 -24.99 46.25 47.41
C LYS A 4 -25.05 46.09 45.88
N GLN A 5 -24.21 46.79 45.14
CA GLN A 5 -23.96 46.53 43.72
C GLN A 5 -22.85 45.48 43.59
N TRP A 6 -23.19 44.35 42.99
CA TRP A 6 -22.26 43.29 42.60
C TRP A 6 -21.67 43.65 41.23
N LEU A 7 -20.35 43.79 41.13
CA LEU A 7 -19.64 43.87 39.86
C LEU A 7 -19.56 42.47 39.24
N PHE A 8 -20.49 42.15 38.33
CA PHE A 8 -20.36 40.99 37.46
C PHE A 8 -19.49 41.35 36.26
N SER A 9 -18.32 40.71 36.14
CA SER A 9 -17.52 40.73 34.93
C SER A 9 -18.27 39.99 33.82
N VAL A 10 -18.71 40.69 32.78
CA VAL A 10 -19.25 40.08 31.57
C VAL A 10 -18.07 39.62 30.72
N VAL A 11 -17.78 38.31 30.74
CA VAL A 11 -16.90 37.70 29.74
C VAL A 11 -17.68 37.61 28.44
N SER A 12 -17.33 38.49 27.49
CA SER A 12 -17.87 38.50 26.14
C SER A 12 -17.39 37.27 25.37
N TYR A 13 -18.24 36.25 25.25
CA TYR A 13 -18.01 35.16 24.31
C TYR A 13 -18.20 35.68 22.88
N VAL A 14 -17.10 35.86 22.15
CA VAL A 14 -17.13 36.07 20.70
C VAL A 14 -17.76 34.84 20.05
N LYS A 15 -19.02 34.96 19.60
CA LYS A 15 -19.63 34.00 18.70
C LYS A 15 -18.87 34.06 17.38
N CYS A 16 -17.87 33.18 17.22
CA CYS A 16 -17.32 32.86 15.92
C CYS A 16 -18.44 32.21 15.11
N SER A 17 -19.05 32.97 14.22
CA SER A 17 -19.96 32.47 13.19
C SER A 17 -19.16 31.55 12.27
N ARG A 18 -19.13 30.25 12.58
CA ARG A 18 -18.77 29.24 11.59
C ARG A 18 -19.77 29.40 10.45
N MET A 19 -19.32 29.94 9.32
CA MET A 19 -20.03 29.80 8.06
C MET A 19 -20.15 28.29 7.80
N ASN A 20 -21.29 27.72 8.17
CA ASN A 20 -21.75 26.49 7.57
C ASN A 20 -21.90 26.80 6.09
N MET A 21 -20.98 26.29 5.27
CA MET A 21 -21.29 26.15 3.85
C MET A 21 -22.50 25.21 3.78
N HIS A 22 -23.66 25.80 3.53
CA HIS A 22 -24.90 25.07 3.32
C HIS A 22 -24.69 24.17 2.10
N ASN A 23 -24.63 22.85 2.33
CA ASN A 23 -24.98 21.89 1.28
C ASN A 23 -26.45 22.17 0.95
N ARG A 24 -26.68 22.90 -0.15
CA ARG A 24 -28.02 23.28 -0.61
C ARG A 24 -28.78 22.12 -1.26
N SER A 25 -28.16 20.96 -1.44
CA SER A 25 -28.88 19.74 -1.79
C SER A 25 -29.26 19.01 -0.50
N SER A 26 -30.56 18.96 -0.22
CA SER A 26 -31.18 18.07 0.77
C SER A 26 -31.08 16.58 0.40
N VAL A 27 -30.37 16.27 -0.69
CA VAL A 27 -30.22 14.91 -1.22
C VAL A 27 -29.10 14.20 -0.47
N PRO A 28 -29.40 13.13 0.30
CA PRO A 28 -28.36 12.30 0.91
C PRO A 28 -27.43 11.76 -0.18
N ARG A 29 -26.13 11.68 0.09
CA ARG A 29 -25.20 10.98 -0.81
C ARG A 29 -25.67 9.53 -0.93
N VAL A 30 -26.17 9.17 -2.11
CA VAL A 30 -26.60 7.81 -2.44
C VAL A 30 -25.34 6.94 -2.48
N VAL A 31 -25.20 6.07 -1.49
CA VAL A 31 -24.23 4.97 -1.51
C VAL A 31 -25.01 3.74 -1.95
N ASP A 32 -24.44 2.95 -2.87
CA ASP A 32 -25.07 1.71 -3.34
C ASP A 32 -25.35 0.78 -2.15
N ASP A 33 -26.58 0.31 -2.05
CA ASP A 33 -27.01 -0.56 -0.96
C ASP A 33 -26.50 -1.98 -1.20
N ARG A 34 -25.62 -2.45 -0.32
CA ARG A 34 -24.95 -3.75 -0.42
C ARG A 34 -25.93 -4.93 -0.39
N GLU A 35 -27.12 -4.73 0.18
CA GLU A 35 -28.17 -5.75 0.30
C GLU A 35 -29.18 -5.69 -0.85
N LYS A 36 -28.98 -4.80 -1.85
CA LYS A 36 -29.82 -4.69 -3.05
C LYS A 36 -29.99 -6.02 -3.78
N SER A 37 -28.96 -6.86 -3.80
CA SER A 37 -28.99 -8.17 -4.46
C SER A 37 -29.91 -9.18 -3.76
N LYS A 38 -30.24 -8.97 -2.49
CA LYS A 38 -31.09 -9.87 -1.68
C LYS A 38 -32.52 -9.37 -1.53
N ALA A 39 -32.82 -8.17 -2.02
CA ALA A 39 -34.16 -7.61 -1.95
C ALA A 39 -35.01 -8.15 -3.10
N PHE A 40 -36.16 -8.75 -2.75
CA PHE A 40 -37.14 -9.16 -3.75
C PHE A 40 -37.72 -7.91 -4.44
N PRO A 41 -37.80 -7.87 -5.79
CA PRO A 41 -38.44 -6.76 -6.48
C PRO A 41 -39.93 -6.74 -6.16
N THR A 42 -40.41 -5.66 -5.58
CA THR A 42 -41.85 -5.35 -5.48
C THR A 42 -42.29 -4.48 -6.67
N ASP A 43 -43.57 -4.48 -7.02
CA ASP A 43 -44.14 -3.68 -8.12
C ASP A 43 -43.82 -2.17 -8.04
N ALA A 44 -43.53 -1.67 -6.84
CA ALA A 44 -43.10 -0.28 -6.59
C ALA A 44 -41.59 -0.03 -6.82
N GLY A 45 -40.82 -1.02 -7.31
CA GLY A 45 -39.38 -0.92 -7.52
C GLY A 45 -38.54 -1.16 -6.25
N TYR A 46 -37.22 -0.91 -6.36
CA TYR A 46 -36.27 -1.06 -5.26
C TYR A 46 -36.20 0.21 -4.40
N LEU A 47 -36.60 0.11 -3.12
CA LEU A 47 -36.46 1.17 -2.12
C LEU A 47 -35.08 1.10 -1.46
N TYR A 48 -34.25 2.14 -1.67
CA TYR A 48 -32.97 2.27 -0.97
C TYR A 48 -33.17 2.24 0.56
N ARG A 49 -32.51 1.30 1.24
CA ARG A 49 -32.58 1.17 2.70
C ARG A 49 -31.51 2.07 3.33
N TYR A 50 -31.83 3.35 3.48
CA TYR A 50 -30.98 4.26 4.28
C TYR A 50 -30.88 3.75 5.72
N HIS A 51 -29.70 3.90 6.32
CA HIS A 51 -29.49 3.59 7.75
C HIS A 51 -30.53 4.34 8.59
N ARG A 52 -31.42 3.59 9.23
CA ARG A 52 -32.48 4.12 10.08
C ARG A 52 -31.91 4.28 11.50
N PRO A 53 -31.71 5.51 12.00
CA PRO A 53 -31.19 5.71 13.35
C PRO A 53 -32.13 5.05 14.37
N GLY A 54 -31.59 4.15 15.20
CA GLY A 54 -32.34 3.41 16.22
C GLY A 54 -32.90 2.05 15.78
N VAL A 55 -32.91 1.74 14.48
CA VAL A 55 -33.35 0.43 13.96
C VAL A 55 -32.16 -0.39 13.46
N ASP A 56 -31.25 0.23 12.70
CA ASP A 56 -30.07 -0.45 12.20
C ASP A 56 -28.92 -0.36 13.21
N ALA A 57 -28.22 -1.48 13.44
CA ALA A 57 -27.08 -1.50 14.36
C ALA A 57 -25.88 -0.77 13.74
N LEU A 58 -25.30 0.17 14.49
CA LEU A 58 -24.03 0.80 14.11
C LEU A 58 -22.90 -0.25 14.06
N PRO A 59 -21.85 -0.04 13.26
CA PRO A 59 -20.68 -0.93 13.21
C PRO A 59 -20.11 -1.15 14.62
N ARG A 60 -20.00 -2.42 15.03
CA ARG A 60 -19.46 -2.84 16.32
C ARG A 60 -18.36 -3.89 16.09
N ILE A 61 -17.31 -3.83 16.91
CA ILE A 61 -16.29 -4.88 16.96
C ILE A 61 -16.85 -6.01 17.84
N PRO A 62 -16.84 -7.28 17.38
CA PRO A 62 -17.35 -8.39 18.19
C PRO A 62 -16.58 -8.47 19.51
N GLY A 63 -17.29 -8.63 20.63
CA GLY A 63 -16.72 -8.71 21.97
C GLY A 63 -16.33 -7.37 22.62
N CYS A 64 -16.42 -6.24 21.90
CA CYS A 64 -16.12 -4.92 22.44
C CYS A 64 -17.41 -4.16 22.78
N ARG A 65 -17.57 -3.78 24.05
CA ARG A 65 -18.72 -2.97 24.52
C ARG A 65 -18.56 -1.48 24.23
N VAL A 66 -17.35 -1.05 23.86
CA VAL A 66 -17.04 0.35 23.53
C VAL A 66 -17.53 0.64 22.10
N PRO A 67 -18.30 1.72 21.88
CA PRO A 67 -18.67 2.14 20.53
C PRO A 67 -17.43 2.38 19.66
N VAL A 68 -17.50 1.97 18.39
CA VAL A 68 -16.40 2.22 17.44
C VAL A 68 -16.33 3.73 17.16
N ALA A 69 -15.33 4.39 17.74
CA ALA A 69 -15.11 5.80 17.52
C ALA A 69 -14.66 6.05 16.07
N ARG A 70 -15.25 7.07 15.42
CA ARG A 70 -14.73 7.56 14.15
C ARG A 70 -13.35 8.17 14.40
N PRO A 71 -12.32 7.87 13.60
CA PRO A 71 -11.03 8.54 13.74
C PRO A 71 -11.22 10.05 13.61
N SER A 72 -10.46 10.83 14.37
CA SER A 72 -10.49 12.29 14.29
C SER A 72 -10.25 12.74 12.86
N TYR A 73 -11.12 13.60 12.32
CA TYR A 73 -10.95 14.14 10.98
C TYR A 73 -9.64 14.94 10.90
N ARG A 74 -8.76 14.56 9.97
CA ARG A 74 -7.52 15.27 9.68
C ARG A 74 -7.70 16.06 8.38
N VAL A 75 -7.78 17.38 8.50
CA VAL A 75 -7.73 18.29 7.34
C VAL A 75 -6.38 18.06 6.64
N ARG A 76 -6.42 17.84 5.32
CA ARG A 76 -5.21 17.73 4.50
C ARG A 76 -5.05 19.01 3.70
N ASP A 77 -3.87 19.60 3.75
CA ASP A 77 -3.50 20.70 2.86
C ASP A 77 -2.97 20.12 1.54
N ALA A 78 -3.79 20.24 0.49
CA ALA A 78 -3.45 19.77 -0.85
C ALA A 78 -2.40 20.65 -1.54
N TRP A 79 -2.28 21.92 -1.12
CA TRP A 79 -1.41 22.92 -1.74
C TRP A 79 -0.16 23.22 -0.90
N ARG A 80 0.16 22.36 0.07
CA ARG A 80 1.44 22.44 0.77
C ARG A 80 2.58 22.44 -0.25
N GLU A 81 3.63 23.18 0.01
CA GLU A 81 4.75 23.41 -0.91
C GLU A 81 5.33 22.11 -1.50
N SER A 82 5.44 21.04 -0.69
CA SER A 82 5.94 19.74 -1.14
C SER A 82 4.99 18.95 -2.06
N GLN A 83 3.68 19.20 -2.02
CA GLN A 83 2.73 18.63 -2.99
C GLN A 83 2.64 19.50 -4.23
N ALA A 84 2.61 20.83 -4.05
CA ALA A 84 2.56 21.77 -5.15
C ALA A 84 3.79 21.67 -6.07
N ARG A 85 4.98 21.41 -5.49
CA ARG A 85 6.23 21.19 -6.23
C ARG A 85 6.52 19.73 -6.57
N PHE A 86 5.60 18.80 -6.29
CA PHE A 86 5.82 17.40 -6.61
C PHE A 86 5.94 17.20 -8.14
N GLY A 87 6.95 16.46 -8.58
CA GLY A 87 7.26 16.24 -10.00
C GLY A 87 8.01 17.41 -10.68
N GLN A 88 8.34 18.46 -9.93
CA GLN A 88 9.22 19.51 -10.45
C GLN A 88 10.58 18.92 -10.80
N ASN A 89 11.06 19.21 -12.02
CA ASN A 89 12.35 18.75 -12.58
C ASN A 89 12.43 17.25 -12.95
N ASP A 90 11.31 16.53 -13.08
CA ASP A 90 11.33 15.12 -13.50
C ASP A 90 11.88 14.92 -14.94
N TYR A 91 11.68 15.91 -15.82
CA TYR A 91 12.14 15.90 -17.22
C TYR A 91 13.37 16.79 -17.46
N ILE A 92 14.23 16.94 -16.44
CA ILE A 92 15.43 17.78 -16.52
C ILE A 92 16.43 17.30 -17.58
N ASP A 93 16.41 16.00 -17.88
CA ASP A 93 17.22 15.37 -18.92
C ASP A 93 16.73 15.70 -20.33
N LEU A 94 15.42 15.79 -20.53
CA LEU A 94 14.81 16.09 -21.83
C LEU A 94 14.77 17.59 -22.15
N LEU A 95 14.56 18.42 -21.13
CA LEU A 95 14.33 19.87 -21.29
C LEU A 95 15.54 20.72 -20.87
N GLY A 96 16.58 20.12 -20.29
CA GLY A 96 17.80 20.80 -19.87
C GLY A 96 19.01 20.46 -20.74
N ASP A 97 20.20 20.64 -20.18
CA ASP A 97 21.47 20.42 -20.89
C ASP A 97 21.87 18.93 -21.01
N GLY A 98 21.02 18.00 -20.56
CA GLY A 98 21.28 16.55 -20.57
C GLY A 98 22.37 16.07 -19.59
N GLN A 99 22.97 16.96 -18.80
CA GLN A 99 24.07 16.61 -17.89
C GLN A 99 23.64 15.82 -16.64
N LEU A 100 22.36 15.90 -16.26
CA LEU A 100 21.85 15.30 -15.03
C LEU A 100 20.73 14.30 -15.35
N HIS A 101 20.92 13.04 -14.94
CA HIS A 101 19.89 12.01 -15.07
C HIS A 101 18.88 12.05 -13.89
N PRO A 102 17.56 11.94 -14.11
CA PRO A 102 16.53 12.07 -13.06
C PRO A 102 16.70 11.10 -11.88
N ALA A 103 17.27 9.92 -12.11
CA ALA A 103 17.59 8.97 -11.05
C ALA A 103 18.49 9.56 -9.94
N LEU A 104 19.31 10.56 -10.26
CA LEU A 104 20.21 11.21 -9.31
C LEU A 104 19.47 12.18 -8.37
N LEU A 105 18.31 12.71 -8.80
CA LEU A 105 17.44 13.60 -8.01
C LEU A 105 16.70 12.88 -6.88
N GLN A 106 16.74 11.54 -6.83
CA GLN A 106 16.10 10.73 -5.79
C GLN A 106 16.90 10.77 -4.47
N TYR A 107 16.97 11.94 -3.83
CA TYR A 107 17.76 12.17 -2.61
C TYR A 107 17.29 11.37 -1.39
N HIS A 108 15.98 11.07 -1.33
CA HIS A 108 15.39 10.29 -0.24
C HIS A 108 15.70 8.79 -0.35
N THR A 109 16.13 8.33 -1.52
CA THR A 109 16.40 6.92 -1.80
C THR A 109 17.87 6.58 -1.50
N PRO A 110 18.17 5.42 -0.89
CA PRO A 110 19.55 4.99 -0.67
C PRO A 110 20.35 5.00 -1.98
N LYS A 111 21.63 5.40 -1.91
CA LYS A 111 22.46 5.59 -3.11
C LYS A 111 22.53 4.35 -4.01
N TRP A 112 22.57 3.15 -3.41
CA TRP A 112 22.62 1.86 -4.10
C TRP A 112 21.31 1.45 -4.78
N LEU A 113 20.22 2.16 -4.51
CA LEU A 113 18.89 1.86 -5.07
C LEU A 113 18.40 2.93 -6.06
N ARG A 114 19.14 4.04 -6.22
CA ARG A 114 18.81 5.11 -7.17
C ARG A 114 18.89 4.58 -8.60
N GLY A 115 17.82 4.78 -9.38
CA GLY A 115 17.75 4.30 -10.77
C GLY A 115 17.62 2.78 -10.92
N PHE A 116 17.37 2.05 -9.83
CA PHE A 116 17.22 0.60 -9.89
C PHE A 116 15.89 0.22 -10.58
N PRO A 117 15.88 -0.74 -11.54
CA PRO A 117 14.68 -1.10 -12.27
C PRO A 117 13.61 -1.71 -11.33
N GLY A 118 12.40 -1.15 -11.36
CA GLY A 118 11.35 -1.47 -10.38
C GLY A 118 10.49 -2.71 -10.70
N GLN A 119 10.39 -3.12 -11.96
CA GLN A 119 9.31 -4.00 -12.44
C GLN A 119 9.67 -5.49 -12.61
N HIS A 120 10.76 -5.97 -12.02
CA HIS A 120 11.14 -7.38 -12.16
C HIS A 120 10.41 -8.28 -11.14
N ARG A 121 9.91 -9.46 -11.53
CA ARG A 121 9.27 -10.44 -10.61
C ARG A 121 10.21 -10.84 -9.46
N ALA A 122 11.52 -10.93 -9.72
CA ALA A 122 12.54 -11.22 -8.72
C ALA A 122 13.21 -9.94 -8.16
N ASN A 123 12.47 -8.84 -8.00
CA ASN A 123 13.05 -7.55 -7.62
C ASN A 123 13.80 -7.61 -6.28
N GLU A 124 13.26 -8.32 -5.30
CA GLU A 124 13.90 -8.47 -3.99
C GLU A 124 15.26 -9.18 -4.12
N LEU A 125 15.30 -10.31 -4.85
CA LEU A 125 16.53 -11.09 -5.05
C LEU A 125 17.64 -10.23 -5.66
N VAL A 126 17.33 -9.51 -6.75
CA VAL A 126 18.33 -8.70 -7.45
C VAL A 126 18.80 -7.54 -6.57
N LYS A 127 17.91 -6.87 -5.82
CA LYS A 127 18.29 -5.84 -4.84
C LYS A 127 19.22 -6.38 -3.77
N LEU A 128 18.92 -7.55 -3.20
CA LEU A 128 19.74 -8.14 -2.14
C LEU A 128 21.10 -8.59 -2.66
N ILE A 129 21.17 -9.15 -3.86
CA ILE A 129 22.46 -9.50 -4.50
C ILE A 129 23.28 -8.23 -4.76
N HIS A 130 22.66 -7.17 -5.29
CA HIS A 130 23.33 -5.90 -5.53
C HIS A 130 23.86 -5.28 -4.23
N TYR A 131 23.01 -5.22 -3.19
CA TYR A 131 23.39 -4.75 -1.86
C TYR A 131 24.53 -5.58 -1.25
N ARG A 132 24.45 -6.92 -1.37
CA ARG A 132 25.51 -7.84 -0.91
C ARG A 132 26.82 -7.53 -1.59
N ASN A 133 26.83 -7.37 -2.91
CA ASN A 133 28.06 -7.14 -3.68
C ASN A 133 28.70 -5.79 -3.35
N LEU A 134 27.90 -4.74 -3.13
CA LEU A 134 28.40 -3.41 -2.77
C LEU A 134 28.97 -3.32 -1.35
N TYR A 135 28.37 -4.02 -0.39
CA TYR A 135 28.68 -3.83 1.03
C TYR A 135 29.22 -5.08 1.73
N ALA A 136 29.66 -6.11 0.99
CA ALA A 136 30.09 -7.40 1.53
C ALA A 136 31.09 -7.27 2.68
N GLU A 137 32.23 -6.60 2.42
CA GLU A 137 33.33 -6.51 3.38
C GLU A 137 32.91 -5.75 4.65
N LYS A 138 32.20 -4.64 4.48
CA LYS A 138 31.68 -3.83 5.60
C LYS A 138 30.68 -4.61 6.46
N LEU A 139 29.79 -5.40 5.85
CA LEU A 139 28.79 -6.20 6.58
C LEU A 139 29.42 -7.37 7.32
N LYS A 140 30.40 -8.05 6.73
CA LYS A 140 31.12 -9.15 7.38
C LYS A 140 31.86 -8.67 8.63
N GLN A 141 32.53 -7.52 8.54
CA GLN A 141 33.29 -6.94 9.65
C GLN A 141 32.38 -6.37 10.75
N ASN A 142 31.38 -5.56 10.39
CA ASN A 142 30.62 -4.79 11.37
C ASN A 142 29.38 -5.55 11.90
N SER A 143 28.81 -6.48 11.12
CA SER A 143 27.52 -7.10 11.44
C SER A 143 27.39 -8.50 10.85
N PRO A 144 28.20 -9.48 11.31
CA PRO A 144 28.24 -10.83 10.76
C PRO A 144 26.88 -11.55 10.83
N ARG A 145 26.06 -11.27 11.85
CA ARG A 145 24.69 -11.81 11.95
C ARG A 145 23.80 -11.34 10.79
N ARG A 146 23.80 -10.03 10.48
CA ARG A 146 23.03 -9.47 9.35
C ARG A 146 23.54 -10.01 8.01
N TRP A 147 24.85 -10.22 7.88
CA TRP A 147 25.43 -10.88 6.71
C TRP A 147 24.88 -12.31 6.54
N HIS A 148 24.84 -13.10 7.61
CA HIS A 148 24.28 -14.45 7.57
C HIS A 148 22.79 -14.44 7.18
N GLU A 149 21.99 -13.54 7.78
CA GLU A 149 20.57 -13.38 7.45
C GLU A 149 20.35 -12.97 5.98
N LEU A 150 21.18 -12.05 5.46
CA LEU A 150 21.17 -11.63 4.05
C LEU A 150 21.46 -12.81 3.11
N CYS A 151 22.51 -13.57 3.37
CA CYS A 151 22.88 -14.75 2.58
C CYS A 151 21.78 -15.82 2.62
N LYS A 152 21.17 -16.04 3.79
CA LYS A 152 20.03 -16.95 3.95
C LYS A 152 18.83 -16.52 3.11
N ARG A 153 18.48 -15.23 3.12
CA ARG A 153 17.38 -14.68 2.31
C ARG A 153 17.66 -14.79 0.82
N ILE A 154 18.88 -14.48 0.38
CA ILE A 154 19.30 -14.65 -1.03
C ILE A 154 19.18 -16.11 -1.45
N LYS A 155 19.66 -17.06 -0.64
CA LYS A 155 19.56 -18.49 -0.93
C LYS A 155 18.09 -18.93 -1.08
N TYR A 156 17.24 -18.52 -0.13
CA TYR A 156 15.81 -18.82 -0.19
C TYR A 156 15.15 -18.27 -1.47
N LEU A 157 15.38 -16.99 -1.79
CA LEU A 157 14.80 -16.36 -2.97
C LEU A 157 15.32 -16.95 -4.28
N LEU A 158 16.59 -17.35 -4.33
CA LEU A 158 17.19 -18.03 -5.48
C LEU A 158 16.47 -19.36 -5.73
N ILE A 159 16.24 -20.14 -4.67
CA ILE A 159 15.49 -21.41 -4.75
C ILE A 159 14.04 -21.11 -5.20
N HIS A 160 13.33 -20.25 -4.49
CA HIS A 160 11.93 -19.92 -4.77
C HIS A 160 11.71 -19.44 -6.22
N HIS A 161 12.51 -18.47 -6.70
CA HIS A 161 12.34 -17.93 -8.05
C HIS A 161 12.79 -18.88 -9.16
N ASN A 162 13.72 -19.81 -8.90
CA ASN A 162 14.16 -20.77 -9.90
C ASN A 162 13.26 -22.02 -9.96
N TYR A 163 12.70 -22.45 -8.83
CA TYR A 163 11.93 -23.69 -8.73
C TYR A 163 10.42 -23.47 -8.77
N ASP A 164 9.87 -22.53 -7.98
CA ASP A 164 8.41 -22.35 -7.90
C ASP A 164 7.84 -21.66 -9.15
N LYS A 165 8.69 -20.97 -9.93
CA LYS A 165 8.30 -20.35 -11.22
C LYS A 165 8.15 -21.37 -12.34
N GLN A 166 8.90 -22.48 -12.31
CA GLN A 166 8.74 -23.57 -13.28
C GLN A 166 7.42 -24.34 -13.07
N ASP A 167 6.81 -24.20 -11.89
CA ASP A 167 5.54 -24.83 -11.57
C ASP A 167 4.29 -24.06 -12.07
N GLU A 168 4.46 -22.94 -12.78
CA GLU A 168 3.38 -22.38 -13.62
C GLU A 168 3.00 -23.34 -14.77
N LEU A 169 3.88 -24.30 -15.11
CA LEU A 169 3.59 -25.45 -15.99
C LEU A 169 2.75 -26.56 -15.31
N ARG A 170 2.39 -26.45 -14.03
CA ARG A 170 1.56 -27.47 -13.34
C ARG A 170 0.24 -27.75 -14.05
N GLY A 171 -0.38 -26.73 -14.64
CA GLY A 171 -1.60 -26.90 -15.43
C GLY A 171 -1.35 -27.76 -16.68
N GLU A 172 -0.26 -27.49 -17.39
CA GLU A 172 0.10 -28.19 -18.63
C GLU A 172 0.60 -29.62 -18.40
N ARG A 173 1.28 -29.88 -17.27
CA ARG A 173 1.69 -31.24 -16.85
C ARG A 173 0.48 -32.12 -16.53
N ASN A 174 -0.56 -31.58 -15.90
CA ASN A 174 -1.80 -32.31 -15.63
C ASN A 174 -2.64 -32.57 -16.90
N LEU A 175 -2.40 -31.81 -17.96
CA LEU A 175 -3.08 -31.96 -19.25
C LEU A 175 -2.43 -33.03 -20.15
N GLY A 176 -1.34 -33.67 -19.71
CA GLY A 176 -0.64 -34.71 -20.48
C GLY A 176 -0.04 -34.18 -21.78
N LEU A 177 0.22 -32.88 -21.86
CA LEU A 177 0.70 -32.20 -23.08
C LEU A 177 2.23 -32.30 -23.27
N TRP A 178 2.93 -32.88 -22.29
CA TRP A 178 4.38 -33.03 -22.23
C TRP A 178 4.72 -34.50 -21.98
N ASP A 179 5.71 -35.04 -22.69
CA ASP A 179 6.16 -36.43 -22.55
C ASP A 179 6.69 -36.70 -21.13
N GLU A 180 6.43 -37.90 -20.59
CA GLU A 180 6.88 -38.30 -19.24
C GLU A 180 8.40 -38.54 -19.16
N GLU A 181 9.06 -38.69 -20.30
CA GLU A 181 10.51 -38.90 -20.36
C GLU A 181 11.24 -37.58 -20.06
N PRO A 182 12.16 -37.56 -19.06
CA PRO A 182 12.92 -36.37 -18.75
C PRO A 182 13.81 -36.00 -19.94
N ASP A 183 13.51 -34.88 -20.61
CA ASP A 183 14.36 -34.36 -21.68
C ASP A 183 15.62 -33.74 -21.07
N TYR A 184 16.67 -34.56 -20.99
CA TYR A 184 17.98 -34.16 -20.49
C TYR A 184 18.68 -33.12 -21.36
N PHE A 185 18.19 -32.88 -22.59
CA PHE A 185 18.81 -31.97 -23.55
C PHE A 185 18.16 -30.58 -23.52
N TYR A 186 16.84 -30.50 -23.39
CA TYR A 186 16.11 -29.23 -23.37
C TYR A 186 15.80 -28.74 -21.95
N LYS A 187 16.84 -28.40 -21.15
CA LYS A 187 16.71 -27.63 -19.88
C LYS A 187 15.39 -27.90 -19.13
N ASP A 188 15.03 -29.17 -18.93
CA ASP A 188 13.90 -29.49 -18.08
C ASP A 188 14.36 -29.28 -16.63
N LYS A 189 14.28 -28.03 -16.20
CA LYS A 189 14.65 -27.61 -14.84
C LYS A 189 13.59 -28.02 -13.83
N SER A 190 12.48 -28.64 -14.26
CA SER A 190 11.42 -29.12 -13.38
C SER A 190 11.89 -30.23 -12.43
N ARG A 191 12.95 -30.97 -12.80
CA ARG A 191 13.44 -32.12 -12.02
C ARG A 191 14.86 -31.99 -11.48
N ARG A 192 15.55 -30.85 -11.70
CA ARG A 192 16.91 -30.68 -11.14
C ARG A 192 16.86 -30.09 -9.74
N SER A 193 16.38 -30.87 -8.78
CA SER A 193 16.49 -30.49 -7.37
C SER A 193 17.97 -30.47 -6.97
N TYR A 194 18.35 -29.61 -6.02
CA TYR A 194 19.71 -29.62 -5.48
C TYR A 194 20.06 -30.92 -4.72
N MET A 195 19.08 -31.83 -4.56
CA MET A 195 19.24 -33.16 -4.00
C MET A 195 19.63 -34.21 -5.05
N ASP A 196 19.53 -33.91 -6.35
CA ASP A 196 19.88 -34.84 -7.43
C ASP A 196 21.38 -34.84 -7.78
N LEU A 197 22.21 -34.26 -6.92
CA LEU A 197 23.68 -34.32 -6.97
C LEU A 197 24.21 -35.25 -5.88
N VAL A 198 23.69 -36.48 -5.86
CA VAL A 198 24.27 -37.64 -5.17
C VAL A 198 24.40 -38.77 -6.18
#